data_AF-F9ZH88-F1
#
_entry.id   AF-F9ZH88-F1
#
_cell.length_a   1.000
_cell.length_b   1.000
_cell.length_c   1.000
_cell.angle_alpha   90.00
_cell.angle_beta   90.00
_cell.angle_gamma   90.00
#
_symmetry.space_group_name_H-M   'P 1'
#
loop_
_entity.id
_entity.type
_entity.pdbx_description
1 polymer ?
#
loop_
_entity_poly.entity_id
_entity_poly.type
_entity_poly.pdbx_seq_one_letter_code
_entity_poly.pdbx_strand_id
1 'polypeptide(L)'
;MNIDDFVSETLKQIIKGVAVAQEFGNTCNAKVNPITARFHSSTEGHAYCTETGVPLQNVEFDVAVTVSEEKAASEEGAVMGAISVSPANSSTTQNSSISRIKFQVLVLLPTSGKQVEY
;
A
#
# COMPACT_ATOMS: atom_id res chain seq x y z
N MET A 1 -16.42 8.82 -12.08
CA MET A 1 -15.78 9.30 -10.82
C MET A 1 -14.94 10.54 -11.11
N ASN A 2 -14.98 11.58 -10.26
CA ASN A 2 -14.09 12.75 -10.40
C ASN A 2 -12.71 12.50 -9.76
N ILE A 3 -11.72 13.36 -10.03
CA ILE A 3 -10.35 13.18 -9.53
C ILE A 3 -10.27 13.19 -7.99
N ASP A 4 -11.05 14.04 -7.33
CA ASP A 4 -11.04 14.14 -5.86
C ASP A 4 -11.57 12.86 -5.21
N ASP A 5 -12.63 12.29 -5.78
CA ASP A 5 -13.20 11.02 -5.36
C ASP A 5 -12.20 9.87 -5.56
N PHE A 6 -11.49 9.86 -6.69
CA PHE A 6 -10.46 8.86 -6.99
C PHE A 6 -9.33 8.87 -5.98
N VAL A 7 -8.78 10.06 -5.70
CA VAL A 7 -7.67 10.21 -4.75
C VAL A 7 -8.12 9.79 -3.35
N SER A 8 -9.31 10.23 -2.92
CA SER A 8 -9.88 9.88 -1.62
C SER A 8 -10.07 8.38 -1.46
N GLU A 9 -10.69 7.72 -2.45
CA GLU A 9 -10.98 6.29 -2.35
C GLU A 9 -9.72 5.44 -2.47
N THR A 10 -8.77 5.82 -3.33
CA THR A 10 -7.45 5.17 -3.44
C THR A 10 -6.72 5.22 -2.10
N LEU A 11 -6.64 6.38 -1.46
CA LEU A 11 -5.95 6.53 -0.17
C LEU A 11 -6.63 5.71 0.93
N LYS A 12 -7.97 5.67 0.99
CA LYS A 12 -8.69 4.82 1.95
C LYS A 12 -8.36 3.34 1.75
N GLN A 13 -8.32 2.87 0.51
CA GLN A 13 -7.99 1.48 0.20
C GLN A 13 -6.54 1.14 0.58
N ILE A 14 -5.58 2.03 0.30
CA ILE A 14 -4.19 1.88 0.75
C ILE A 14 -4.11 1.83 2.28
N ILE A 15 -4.75 2.76 2.98
CA ILE A 15 -4.78 2.81 4.45
C ILE A 15 -5.37 1.51 5.03
N LYS A 16 -6.50 1.06 4.49
CA LYS A 16 -7.14 -0.19 4.92
C LYS A 16 -6.25 -1.41 4.66
N GLY A 17 -5.62 -1.48 3.48
CA GLY A 17 -4.69 -2.55 3.14
C GLY A 17 -3.47 -2.60 4.06
N VAL A 18 -2.90 -1.44 4.40
CA VAL A 18 -1.81 -1.33 5.37
C VAL A 18 -2.26 -1.80 6.76
N ALA A 19 -3.43 -1.38 7.24
CA ALA A 19 -3.96 -1.80 8.53
C ALA A 19 -4.17 -3.32 8.61
N VAL A 20 -4.75 -3.93 7.58
CA VAL A 20 -4.91 -5.40 7.51
C VAL A 20 -3.55 -6.10 7.48
N ALA A 21 -2.58 -5.59 6.72
CA ALA A 21 -1.23 -6.16 6.67
C ALA A 21 -0.48 -6.06 8.01
N GLN A 22 -0.74 -5.01 8.80
CA GLN A 22 -0.17 -4.85 10.14
C GLN A 22 -0.62 -5.96 11.09
N GLU A 23 -1.90 -6.35 11.04
CA GLU A 23 -2.43 -7.44 11.88
C GLU A 23 -1.67 -8.74 11.64
N PHE A 24 -1.50 -9.15 10.37
CA PHE A 24 -0.73 -10.34 10.01
C PHE A 24 0.75 -10.19 10.37
N GLY A 25 1.35 -9.03 10.07
CA GLY A 25 2.76 -8.76 10.38
C GLY A 25 3.10 -9.00 11.85
N ASN A 26 2.24 -8.54 12.76
CA ASN A 26 2.42 -8.74 14.20
C ASN A 26 2.48 -10.22 14.60
N THR A 27 1.76 -11.11 13.89
CA THR A 27 1.81 -12.56 14.14
C THR A 27 3.08 -13.23 13.59
N CYS A 28 3.77 -12.58 12.64
CA CYS A 28 4.95 -13.11 11.96
C CYS A 28 6.26 -12.45 12.40
N ASN A 29 6.28 -11.70 13.50
CA ASN A 29 7.44 -10.92 13.93
C ASN A 29 7.92 -9.91 12.85
N ALA A 30 6.96 -9.33 12.12
CA ALA A 30 7.19 -8.24 11.18
C ALA A 30 6.41 -7.00 11.64
N LYS A 31 6.86 -5.80 11.24
CA LYS A 31 6.10 -4.56 11.47
C LYS A 31 5.89 -3.81 10.17
N VAL A 32 4.64 -3.56 9.80
CA VAL A 32 4.27 -2.78 8.60
C VAL A 32 4.02 -1.33 8.99
N ASN A 33 4.68 -0.40 8.32
CA ASN A 33 4.68 1.03 8.62
C ASN A 33 4.81 1.34 10.13
N PRO A 34 5.86 0.87 10.81
CA PRO A 34 5.97 1.00 12.26
C PRO A 34 6.27 2.45 12.68
N ILE A 35 5.72 2.86 13.83
CA ILE A 35 6.03 4.15 14.46
C ILE A 35 7.52 4.32 14.80
N THR A 36 8.26 3.22 14.88
CA THR A 36 9.70 3.16 15.16
C THR A 36 10.57 3.43 13.94
N ALA A 37 9.96 3.58 12.75
CA ALA A 37 10.67 3.92 11.54
C ALA A 37 11.27 5.33 11.65
N ARG A 38 12.59 5.46 11.46
CA ARG A 38 13.27 6.75 11.32
C ARG A 38 14.19 6.74 10.12
N PHE A 39 14.24 7.86 9.42
CA PHE A 39 15.22 8.08 8.37
C PHE A 39 16.53 8.51 9.00
N HIS A 40 17.63 7.92 8.55
CA HIS A 40 18.94 8.33 9.00
C HIS A 40 19.39 9.55 8.17
N SER A 41 19.85 10.62 8.82
CA SER A 41 20.18 11.88 8.16
C SER A 41 21.42 11.84 7.28
N SER A 42 22.29 10.84 7.45
CA SER A 42 23.57 10.72 6.73
C SER A 42 23.62 9.60 5.68
N THR A 43 22.61 8.71 5.62
CA THR A 43 22.56 7.62 4.63
C THR A 43 21.33 7.76 3.76
N GLU A 44 21.55 7.97 2.46
CA GLU A 44 20.64 8.00 1.29
C GLU A 44 19.18 7.50 1.49
N GLY A 45 18.42 8.13 2.39
CA GLY A 45 17.00 7.81 2.59
C GLY A 45 16.72 6.42 3.20
N HIS A 46 17.71 5.74 3.78
CA HIS A 46 17.46 4.46 4.45
C HIS A 46 16.74 4.67 5.80
N ALA A 47 15.63 3.95 5.97
CA ALA A 47 14.91 3.91 7.22
C ALA A 47 15.41 2.76 8.11
N TYR A 48 15.43 2.97 9.42
CA TYR A 48 15.77 1.95 10.41
C TYR A 48 14.79 1.98 11.58
N CYS A 49 14.72 0.87 12.31
CA CYS A 49 13.87 0.72 13.48
C CYS A 49 14.64 1.24 14.69
N THR A 50 14.14 2.28 15.35
CA THR A 50 14.82 2.87 16.52
C THR A 50 14.95 1.94 17.72
N GLU A 51 14.08 0.92 17.81
CA GLU A 51 14.11 -0.04 18.92
C GLU A 51 15.18 -1.12 18.73
N THR A 52 15.46 -1.52 17.49
CA THR A 52 16.31 -2.68 17.20
C THR A 52 17.56 -2.32 16.38
N GLY A 53 17.63 -1.11 15.82
CA GLY A 53 18.66 -0.71 14.87
C GLY A 53 18.55 -1.38 13.50
N VAL A 54 17.58 -2.27 13.29
CA VAL A 54 17.43 -3.05 12.05
C VAL A 54 16.93 -2.15 10.92
N PRO A 55 17.53 -2.21 9.71
CA PRO A 55 17.03 -1.51 8.54
C PRO A 55 15.59 -1.91 8.17
N LEU A 56 14.77 -0.94 7.79
CA LEU A 56 13.45 -1.19 7.20
C LEU A 56 13.59 -1.33 5.68
N GLN A 57 12.78 -2.21 5.11
CA GLN A 57 12.67 -2.38 3.67
C GLN A 57 11.63 -1.40 3.11
N ASN A 58 11.99 -0.69 2.04
CA ASN A 58 11.01 0.01 1.21
C ASN A 58 10.36 -1.03 0.29
N VAL A 59 9.07 -1.32 0.50
CA VAL A 59 8.28 -2.14 -0.41
C VAL A 59 7.57 -1.21 -1.39
N GLU A 60 8.04 -1.21 -2.64
CA GLU A 60 7.51 -0.37 -3.70
C GLU A 60 6.35 -1.05 -4.43
N PHE A 61 5.29 -0.29 -4.66
CA PHE A 61 4.11 -0.71 -5.39
C PHE A 61 3.95 0.18 -6.61
N ASP A 62 3.83 -0.45 -7.78
CA ASP A 62 3.53 0.19 -9.05
C ASP A 62 2.29 -0.51 -9.64
N VAL A 63 1.14 0.12 -9.48
CA VAL A 63 -0.16 -0.51 -9.70
C VAL A 63 -0.93 0.22 -10.79
N ALA A 64 -1.40 -0.54 -11.77
CA ALA A 64 -2.41 -0.09 -12.71
C ALA A 64 -3.80 -0.29 -12.09
N VAL A 65 -4.53 0.79 -11.93
CA VAL A 65 -5.89 0.80 -11.40
C VAL A 65 -6.85 1.10 -12.51
N THR A 66 -7.87 0.25 -12.61
CA THR A 66 -8.91 0.34 -13.61
C THR A 66 -10.21 0.72 -12.89
N VAL A 67 -10.84 1.79 -13.36
CA VAL A 67 -12.16 2.19 -12.89
C VAL A 67 -13.18 1.69 -13.91
N SER A 68 -13.98 0.71 -13.51
CA SER A 68 -15.15 0.26 -14.27
C SER A 68 -16.38 1.01 -13.77
N GLU A 69 -17.00 1.78 -14.66
CA GLU A 69 -18.33 2.35 -14.39
C GLU A 69 -19.39 1.29 -14.69
N GLU A 70 -19.69 0.42 -13.72
CA GLU A 70 -20.89 -0.41 -13.80
C GLU A 70 -22.11 0.47 -13.49
N LYS A 71 -22.91 0.79 -14.51
CA LYS A 71 -24.24 1.36 -14.33
C LYS A 71 -25.16 0.29 -13.73
N ALA A 72 -25.15 0.15 -12.40
CA ALA A 72 -26.23 -0.51 -11.70
C ALA A 72 -27.47 0.39 -11.77
N ALA A 73 -28.44 0.01 -12.60
CA ALA A 73 -29.79 0.56 -12.55
C ALA A 73 -30.47 -0.02 -11.31
N SER A 74 -30.29 0.64 -10.17
CA SER A 74 -31.08 0.40 -8.97
C SER A 74 -31.45 1.76 -8.39
N GLU A 75 -32.74 1.88 -8.13
CA GLU A 75 -33.42 3.04 -7.56
C GLU A 75 -32.68 3.53 -6.31
N GLU A 76 -32.62 4.85 -6.16
CA GLU A 76 -32.10 5.55 -4.98
C GLU A 76 -30.59 5.42 -4.71
N GLY A 77 -29.81 6.04 -5.59
CA GLY A 77 -28.73 6.93 -5.17
C GLY A 77 -27.55 6.31 -4.41
N ALA A 78 -26.64 5.67 -5.14
CA ALA A 78 -25.19 5.83 -5.00
C ALA A 78 -24.50 4.93 -6.04
N VAL A 79 -23.96 5.53 -7.10
CA VAL A 79 -23.05 4.80 -8.01
C VAL A 79 -21.70 4.70 -7.29
N MET A 80 -21.51 3.65 -6.49
CA MET A 80 -20.18 3.28 -6.01
C MET A 80 -19.45 2.61 -7.17
N GLY A 81 -18.58 3.36 -7.86
CA GLY A 81 -17.63 2.78 -8.81
C GLY A 81 -16.73 1.79 -8.07
N ALA A 82 -16.72 0.52 -8.49
CA ALA A 82 -15.84 -0.48 -7.93
C ALA A 82 -14.42 -0.25 -8.46
N ILE A 83 -13.45 -0.10 -7.55
CA ILE A 83 -12.03 -0.05 -7.91
C ILE A 83 -11.53 -1.48 -7.99
N SER A 84 -11.13 -1.92 -9.18
CA SER A 84 -10.48 -3.21 -9.39
C SER A 84 -8.98 -3.02 -9.63
N VAL A 85 -8.16 -3.81 -8.93
CA VAL A 85 -6.72 -3.88 -9.17
C VAL A 85 -6.46 -5.00 -10.18
N SER A 86 -5.97 -4.62 -11.36
CA SER A 86 -5.63 -5.57 -12.42
C SER A 86 -4.11 -5.79 -12.46
N PRO A 87 -3.62 -7.04 -12.57
CA PRO A 87 -2.22 -7.29 -12.89
C PRO A 87 -1.87 -6.59 -14.21
N ALA A 88 -0.66 -6.04 -14.32
CA ALA A 88 -0.22 -5.24 -15.47
C ALA A 88 -0.33 -5.93 -16.86
N ASN A 89 -0.63 -7.23 -16.90
CA ASN A 89 -0.64 -8.06 -18.11
C ASN A 89 -2.03 -8.53 -18.58
N SER A 90 -3.14 -8.11 -17.97
CA SER A 90 -4.49 -8.50 -18.42
C SER A 90 -5.06 -7.46 -19.39
N SER A 91 -4.95 -7.75 -20.69
CA SER A 91 -5.58 -6.97 -21.75
C SER A 91 -7.08 -7.24 -21.81
N THR A 92 -7.88 -6.42 -21.14
CA THR A 92 -9.34 -6.40 -21.34
C THR A 92 -9.75 -5.00 -21.78
N THR A 93 -10.17 -4.89 -23.03
CA THR A 93 -10.57 -3.63 -23.68
C THR A 93 -12.00 -3.27 -23.25
N GLN A 94 -12.14 -2.73 -22.04
CA GLN A 94 -13.30 -1.90 -21.68
C GLN A 94 -12.86 -0.44 -21.66
N ASN A 95 -13.75 0.49 -21.98
CA ASN A 95 -13.53 1.94 -21.90
C ASN A 95 -13.29 2.35 -20.44
N SER A 96 -12.13 2.01 -19.91
CA SER A 96 -11.74 2.26 -18.53
C SER A 96 -10.55 3.20 -18.53
N SER A 97 -10.63 4.28 -17.77
CA SER A 97 -9.48 5.11 -17.47
C SER A 97 -8.50 4.28 -16.65
N ILE A 98 -7.35 3.94 -17.24
CA ILE A 98 -6.25 3.29 -16.53
C ILE A 98 -5.45 4.39 -15.82
N SER A 99 -5.50 4.42 -14.50
CA SER A 99 -4.66 5.27 -13.67
C SER A 99 -3.50 4.45 -13.12
N ARG A 100 -2.31 5.05 -13.01
CA ARG A 100 -1.13 4.40 -12.46
C ARG A 100 -0.78 5.04 -11.12
N ILE A 101 -0.67 4.22 -10.07
CA ILE A 101 -0.34 4.68 -8.73
C ILE A 101 0.99 4.07 -8.33
N LYS A 102 1.91 4.93 -7.87
CA LYS A 102 3.19 4.53 -7.31
C LYS A 102 3.25 4.97 -5.86
N PHE A 103 3.49 4.04 -4.95
CA PHE A 103 3.65 4.32 -3.54
C PHE A 103 4.60 3.30 -2.91
N GLN A 104 5.04 3.58 -1.68
CA GLN A 104 5.89 2.66 -0.94
C GLN A 104 5.40 2.52 0.50
N VAL A 105 5.65 1.36 1.09
CA VAL A 105 5.38 1.08 2.50
C VAL A 105 6.67 0.58 3.14
N LEU A 106 7.04 1.18 4.28
CA LEU A 106 8.17 0.72 5.07
C LEU A 106 7.78 -0.55 5.82
N VAL A 107 8.59 -1.60 5.72
CA VAL A 107 8.35 -2.87 6.41
C VAL A 107 9.61 -3.30 7.15
N LEU A 108 9.47 -3.51 8.45
CA LEU A 108 10.45 -4.27 9.23
C LEU A 108 10.15 -5.76 9.02
N LEU A 109 10.99 -6.43 8.25
CA LEU A 109 10.84 -7.86 7.98
C LEU A 109 11.34 -8.71 9.17
N PRO A 110 10.87 -9.96 9.29
CA PRO A 110 11.37 -10.87 10.31
C PRO A 110 12.88 -11.05 10.19
N THR A 111 13.59 -10.90 11.30
CA THR A 111 15.04 -11.12 11.36
C THR A 111 15.35 -12.54 11.83
N SER A 112 16.51 -13.04 11.42
CA SER A 112 17.07 -14.30 11.91
C SER A 112 18.49 -14.07 12.43
N GLY A 113 18.95 -14.94 13.35
CA GLY A 113 20.25 -14.78 14.02
C GLY A 113 20.14 -14.16 15.42
N LYS A 114 21.30 -13.90 16.06
CA LYS A 114 21.38 -13.24 17.37
C LYS A 114 21.89 -11.81 17.19
N GLN A 115 21.20 -10.84 17.78
CA GLN A 115 21.74 -9.49 17.93
C GLN A 115 22.91 -9.56 18.91
N VAL A 116 24.11 -9.18 18.45
CA VAL A 116 25.31 -9.11 19.29
C VAL A 116 25.49 -7.63 19.63
N GLU A 117 25.31 -7.28 20.91
CA GLU A 117 25.68 -5.95 21.40
C GLU A 117 27.21 -5.89 21.47
N TYR A 118 27.81 -4.84 20.88
CA TYR A 118 29.25 -4.58 20.89
C TYR A 118 29.59 -3.49 21.90
#